data_AF-A0A6S7KCW7-F1
#
_entry.id   AF-A0A6S7KCW7-F1
#
_cell.length_a   1.000
_cell.length_b   1.000
_cell.length_c   1.000
_cell.angle_alpha   90.00
_cell.angle_beta   90.00
_cell.angle_gamma   90.00
#
_symmetry.space_group_name_H-M   'P 1'
#
loop_
_entity.id
_entity.type
_entity.pdbx_description
1 polymer ?
#
loop_
_entity_poly.entity_id
_entity_poly.type
_entity_poly.pdbx_seq_one_letter_code
_entity_poly.pdbx_strand_id
1 'polypeptide(L)'
;MLILTMHCRQTAKTAKTLFVWKLEAEESKQKINNIKQRNQALINNILPSYVATHFMQNQDKDETELYSHSYKNVSVMFASIPNFDDFYSEDSINNSGVECMRFLNEVISDFDELLDDPRFGDVEKIKTICSTYMAASGLASGLQKDEQSSWKPLLDLVDFALALKGRLKEINQESFNDFVLRVGLHCGPVVGGVIGAKKPHYDIWGNTVNVASRMDSTGKGGYIQIVEKTYEMLKDKGYTFIYRGLVQVKGKGTLTTYYLTGKLDQNSNNPPHAHLNTINTPL
;
A
#
# COMPACT_ATOMS: atom_id res chain seq x y z
N MET A 1 75.82 -5.96 16.08
CA MET A 1 75.02 -7.20 16.23
C MET A 1 73.79 -7.02 17.12
N LEU A 2 73.92 -6.59 18.39
CA LEU A 2 72.77 -6.45 19.32
C LEU A 2 71.68 -5.46 18.87
N ILE A 3 72.05 -4.32 18.30
CA ILE A 3 71.07 -3.32 17.83
C ILE A 3 70.22 -3.87 16.68
N LEU A 4 70.83 -4.63 15.77
CA LEU A 4 70.16 -5.25 14.63
C LEU A 4 69.15 -6.31 15.09
N THR A 5 69.51 -7.14 16.08
CA THR A 5 68.60 -8.16 16.62
C THR A 5 67.44 -7.53 17.41
N MET A 6 67.68 -6.44 18.15
CA MET A 6 66.62 -5.70 18.81
C MET A 6 65.67 -5.03 17.80
N HIS A 7 66.21 -4.45 16.73
CA HIS A 7 65.42 -3.85 15.66
C HIS A 7 64.56 -4.90 14.94
N CYS A 8 65.12 -6.05 14.55
CA CYS A 8 64.36 -7.16 13.95
C CYS A 8 63.26 -7.68 14.87
N ARG A 9 63.50 -7.75 16.19
CA ARG A 9 62.47 -8.16 17.15
C ARG A 9 61.35 -7.12 17.24
N GLN A 10 61.69 -5.83 17.18
CA GLN A 10 60.72 -4.74 17.23
C GLN A 10 59.86 -4.72 15.96
N THR A 11 60.46 -4.82 14.77
CA THR A 11 59.71 -4.87 13.51
C THR A 11 58.77 -6.07 13.44
N ALA A 12 59.21 -7.25 13.88
CA ALA A 12 58.36 -8.44 13.96
C ALA A 12 57.17 -8.26 14.92
N LYS A 13 57.36 -7.59 16.08
CA LYS A 13 56.26 -7.27 17.01
C LYS A 13 55.27 -6.28 16.40
N THR A 14 55.76 -5.23 15.76
CA THR A 14 54.91 -4.23 15.09
C THR A 14 54.11 -4.86 13.96
N ALA A 15 54.73 -5.71 13.14
CA ALA A 15 54.04 -6.40 12.04
C ALA A 15 52.92 -7.32 12.54
N LYS A 16 53.15 -8.07 13.64
CA LYS A 16 52.11 -8.89 14.27
C LYS A 16 50.95 -8.05 14.80
N THR A 17 51.26 -6.95 15.46
CA THR A 17 50.24 -6.03 16.02
C THR A 17 49.41 -5.40 14.90
N LEU A 18 50.06 -4.95 13.83
CA LEU A 18 49.39 -4.40 12.65
C LEU A 18 48.48 -5.43 11.97
N PHE A 19 48.91 -6.69 11.88
CA PHE A 19 48.08 -7.76 11.34
C PHE A 19 46.83 -7.99 12.19
N VAL A 20 46.95 -8.04 13.52
CA VAL A 20 45.81 -8.17 14.43
C VAL A 20 44.85 -6.99 14.29
N TRP A 21 45.36 -5.76 14.29
CA TRP A 21 44.53 -4.57 14.07
C TRP A 21 43.84 -4.54 12.72
N LYS A 22 44.51 -5.03 11.66
CA LYS A 22 43.90 -5.15 10.34
C LYS A 22 42.73 -6.15 10.36
N LEU A 23 42.92 -7.30 11.01
CA LEU A 23 41.87 -8.31 11.15
C LEU A 23 40.68 -7.76 11.96
N GLU A 24 40.94 -7.07 13.06
CA GLU A 24 39.92 -6.44 13.91
C GLU A 24 39.18 -5.30 13.18
N ALA A 25 39.90 -4.52 12.36
CA ALA A 25 39.30 -3.49 11.51
C ALA A 25 38.41 -4.09 10.41
N GLU A 26 38.82 -5.21 9.80
CA GLU A 26 38.01 -5.94 8.82
C GLU A 26 36.74 -6.52 9.46
N GLU A 27 36.84 -7.14 10.63
CA GLU A 27 35.69 -7.65 11.37
C GLU A 27 34.73 -6.51 11.78
N SER A 28 35.28 -5.41 12.30
CA SER A 28 34.49 -4.22 12.67
C SER A 28 33.79 -3.61 11.46
N LYS A 29 34.47 -3.56 10.30
CA LYS A 29 33.88 -3.09 9.04
C LYS A 29 32.74 -3.99 8.59
N GLN A 30 32.87 -5.32 8.71
CA GLN A 30 31.80 -6.26 8.38
C GLN A 30 30.61 -6.09 9.33
N LYS A 31 30.85 -5.96 10.64
CA LYS A 31 29.79 -5.69 11.63
C LYS A 31 29.04 -4.40 11.32
N ILE A 32 29.75 -3.30 11.04
CA ILE A 32 29.15 -2.03 10.65
C ILE A 32 28.31 -2.19 9.38
N ASN A 33 28.81 -2.92 8.37
CA ASN A 33 28.07 -3.13 7.13
C ASN A 33 26.78 -3.94 7.35
N ASN A 34 26.84 -5.00 8.16
CA ASN A 34 25.67 -5.81 8.52
C ASN A 34 24.63 -4.98 9.30
N ILE A 35 25.07 -4.16 10.26
CA ILE A 35 24.20 -3.24 10.99
C ILE A 35 23.57 -2.23 10.04
N LYS A 36 24.35 -1.66 9.11
CA LYS A 36 23.85 -0.71 8.12
C LYS A 36 22.78 -1.33 7.21
N GLN A 37 23.00 -2.56 6.73
CA GLN A 37 22.02 -3.28 5.92
C GLN A 37 20.73 -3.60 6.69
N ARG A 38 20.84 -4.05 7.95
CA ARG A 38 19.66 -4.28 8.81
C ARG A 38 18.90 -3.00 9.08
N ASN A 39 19.60 -1.92 9.42
CA ASN A 39 18.98 -0.62 9.64
C ASN A 39 18.28 -0.11 8.37
N GLN A 40 18.87 -0.32 7.19
CA GLN A 40 18.24 0.03 5.92
C GLN A 40 16.93 -0.71 5.70
N ALA A 41 16.93 -2.03 5.92
CA ALA A 41 15.73 -2.84 5.75
C ALA A 41 14.61 -2.39 6.70
N LEU A 42 14.95 -2.06 7.96
CA LEU A 42 13.99 -1.54 8.92
C LEU A 42 13.41 -0.19 8.51
N ILE A 43 14.23 0.72 7.96
CA ILE A 43 13.75 2.01 7.47
C ILE A 43 12.79 1.82 6.29
N ASN A 44 13.16 0.95 5.34
CA ASN A 44 12.32 0.66 4.17
C ASN A 44 11.00 -0.06 4.53
N ASN A 45 10.93 -0.74 5.69
CA ASN A 45 9.67 -1.31 6.18
C ASN A 45 8.72 -0.27 6.80
N ILE A 46 9.25 0.89 7.22
CA ILE A 46 8.47 1.95 7.89
C ILE A 46 8.11 3.06 6.90
N LEU A 47 9.02 3.38 5.99
CA LEU A 47 8.89 4.47 5.04
C LEU A 47 9.03 3.95 3.62
N PRO A 48 8.27 4.50 2.66
CA PRO A 48 8.47 4.21 1.26
C PRO A 48 9.92 4.51 0.83
N SER A 49 10.46 3.71 -0.09
CA SER A 49 11.88 3.76 -0.48
C SER A 49 12.33 5.14 -0.95
N TYR A 50 11.47 5.88 -1.66
CA TYR A 50 11.75 7.25 -2.12
C TYR A 50 11.80 8.27 -0.96
N VAL A 51 10.98 8.08 0.07
CA VAL A 51 10.99 8.90 1.29
C VAL A 51 12.20 8.56 2.15
N ALA A 52 12.49 7.27 2.34
CA ALA A 52 13.64 6.79 3.08
C ALA A 52 14.96 7.36 2.51
N THR A 53 15.11 7.33 1.19
CA THR A 53 16.29 7.87 0.50
C THR A 53 16.47 9.37 0.78
N HIS A 54 15.38 10.14 0.81
CA HIS A 54 15.42 11.57 1.15
C HIS A 54 15.95 11.80 2.57
N PHE A 55 15.49 11.04 3.57
CA PHE A 55 15.97 11.16 4.95
C PHE A 55 17.42 10.69 5.14
N MET A 56 17.85 9.69 4.37
CA MET A 56 19.22 9.21 4.44
C MET A 56 20.24 10.13 3.79
N GLN A 57 19.87 10.81 2.70
CA GLN A 57 20.75 11.72 1.98
C GLN A 57 20.84 13.09 2.65
N ASN A 58 19.80 13.52 3.35
CA ASN A 58 19.71 14.84 3.96
C ASN A 58 19.98 14.83 5.48
N GLN A 59 20.88 13.97 5.97
CA GLN A 59 21.23 13.87 7.40
C GLN A 59 21.75 15.19 8.04
N ASP A 60 22.17 16.15 7.22
CA ASP A 60 22.72 17.45 7.68
C ASP A 60 21.66 18.57 7.79
N LYS A 61 20.38 18.30 7.52
CA LYS A 61 19.31 19.29 7.67
C LYS A 61 18.55 19.11 8.98
N ASP A 62 18.13 20.23 9.58
CA ASP A 62 17.44 20.32 10.87
C ASP A 62 16.40 19.20 11.06
N GLU A 63 16.47 18.49 12.20
CA GLU A 63 15.52 17.45 12.63
C GLU A 63 14.04 17.91 12.66
N THR A 64 13.80 19.22 12.48
CA THR A 64 12.48 19.86 12.47
C THR A 64 11.84 20.02 11.09
N GLU A 65 12.55 19.76 9.98
CA GLU A 65 11.97 19.92 8.64
C GLU A 65 11.04 18.74 8.31
N LEU A 66 9.72 18.98 8.39
CA LEU A 66 8.69 18.00 8.06
C LEU A 66 8.75 17.65 6.56
N TYR A 67 8.93 16.36 6.24
CA TYR A 67 8.79 15.89 4.87
C TYR A 67 7.34 15.99 4.42
N SER A 68 7.09 16.78 3.37
CA SER A 68 5.79 16.86 2.71
C SER A 68 5.95 17.00 1.20
N HIS A 69 5.06 16.34 0.44
CA HIS A 69 5.04 16.40 -1.01
C HIS A 69 3.60 16.42 -1.52
N SER A 70 3.31 17.29 -2.50
CA SER A 70 1.99 17.38 -3.12
C SER A 70 1.96 16.60 -4.43
N TYR A 71 1.11 15.60 -4.50
CA TYR A 71 0.89 14.76 -5.68
C TYR A 71 -0.41 15.16 -6.37
N LYS A 72 -0.37 15.31 -7.70
CA LYS A 72 -1.54 15.79 -8.46
C LYS A 72 -2.52 14.69 -8.82
N ASN A 73 -2.02 13.49 -9.10
CA ASN A 73 -2.81 12.41 -9.67
C ASN A 73 -2.47 11.09 -8.98
N VAL A 74 -3.14 10.84 -7.86
CA VAL A 74 -2.99 9.63 -7.05
C VAL A 74 -4.34 8.95 -6.97
N SER A 75 -4.33 7.64 -7.12
CA SER A 75 -5.50 6.80 -6.89
C SER A 75 -5.41 6.24 -5.48
N VAL A 76 -6.50 6.30 -4.72
CA VAL A 76 -6.57 5.85 -3.34
C VAL A 76 -7.73 4.87 -3.21
N MET A 77 -7.48 3.77 -2.49
CA MET A 77 -8.50 2.79 -2.17
C MET A 77 -8.53 2.48 -0.67
N PHE A 78 -9.73 2.13 -0.21
CA PHE A 78 -10.00 1.52 1.09
C PHE A 78 -10.73 0.22 0.84
N ALA A 79 -10.14 -0.90 1.26
CA ALA A 79 -10.74 -2.22 1.14
C ALA A 79 -11.04 -2.75 2.56
N SER A 80 -12.31 -2.75 2.96
CA SER A 80 -12.77 -3.21 4.26
C SER A 80 -13.43 -4.58 4.19
N ILE A 81 -13.35 -5.35 5.28
CA ILE A 81 -14.10 -6.60 5.48
C ILE A 81 -15.21 -6.30 6.52
N PRO A 82 -16.44 -5.93 6.08
CA PRO A 82 -17.46 -5.43 6.99
C PRO A 82 -17.97 -6.48 7.98
N ASN A 83 -18.00 -7.75 7.57
CA ASN A 83 -18.46 -8.86 8.41
C ASN A 83 -17.38 -9.40 9.36
N PHE A 84 -16.20 -8.78 9.40
CA PHE A 84 -15.18 -9.10 10.39
C PHE A 84 -15.60 -8.67 11.80
N ASP A 85 -16.32 -7.55 11.92
CA ASP A 85 -16.79 -7.04 13.22
C ASP A 85 -17.78 -8.04 13.87
N ASP A 86 -18.65 -8.68 13.08
CA ASP A 86 -19.58 -9.71 13.54
C ASP A 86 -18.87 -11.04 13.87
N PHE A 87 -17.75 -11.32 13.20
CA PHE A 87 -16.91 -12.50 13.45
C PHE A 87 -16.06 -12.36 14.72
N TYR A 88 -15.71 -11.13 15.08
CA TYR A 88 -14.90 -10.86 16.26
C TYR A 88 -15.69 -11.18 17.54
N SER A 89 -15.23 -12.21 18.26
CA SER A 89 -15.77 -12.60 19.58
C SER A 89 -14.63 -12.76 20.59
N GLU A 90 -14.82 -12.20 21.79
CA GLU A 90 -13.87 -12.32 22.90
C GLU A 90 -14.16 -13.53 23.80
N ASP A 91 -14.85 -14.55 23.26
CA ASP A 91 -15.21 -15.74 24.04
C ASP A 91 -13.96 -16.56 24.43
N SER A 92 -14.04 -17.26 25.56
CA SER A 92 -12.95 -18.11 26.07
C SER A 92 -12.55 -19.23 25.10
N ILE A 93 -13.46 -19.61 24.19
CA ILE A 93 -13.24 -20.58 23.11
C ILE A 93 -12.34 -19.99 22.01
N ASN A 94 -12.40 -18.67 21.78
CA ASN A 94 -11.63 -17.97 20.76
C ASN A 94 -10.31 -17.39 21.30
N ASN A 95 -9.81 -17.94 22.41
CA ASN A 95 -8.60 -17.49 23.09
C ASN A 95 -8.57 -15.96 23.30
N SER A 96 -9.71 -15.37 23.71
CA SER A 96 -9.87 -13.92 23.90
C SER A 96 -9.61 -13.08 22.62
N GLY A 97 -10.07 -13.55 21.46
CA GLY A 97 -9.99 -12.83 20.17
C GLY A 97 -8.64 -12.97 19.44
N VAL A 98 -7.70 -13.75 19.98
CA VAL A 98 -6.37 -13.95 19.37
C VAL A 98 -6.46 -14.68 18.03
N GLU A 99 -7.36 -15.66 17.88
CA GLU A 99 -7.48 -16.38 16.61
C GLU A 99 -8.11 -15.49 15.51
N CYS A 100 -9.04 -14.60 15.84
CA CYS A 100 -9.53 -13.58 14.89
C CYS A 100 -8.40 -12.68 14.40
N MET A 101 -7.49 -12.27 15.30
CA MET A 101 -6.32 -11.46 14.92
C MET A 101 -5.33 -12.23 14.05
N ARG A 102 -5.14 -13.53 14.29
CA ARG A 102 -4.29 -14.38 13.43
C ARG A 102 -4.88 -14.50 12.03
N PHE A 103 -6.17 -14.77 11.93
CA PHE A 103 -6.86 -14.84 10.65
C PHE A 103 -6.78 -13.51 9.90
N LEU A 104 -6.99 -12.37 10.58
CA LEU A 104 -6.82 -11.07 9.94
C LEU A 104 -5.39 -10.86 9.47
N ASN A 105 -4.39 -11.25 10.27
CA ASN A 105 -2.99 -11.16 9.87
C ASN A 105 -2.70 -12.01 8.61
N GLU A 106 -3.25 -13.21 8.52
CA GLU A 106 -3.15 -14.08 7.34
C GLU A 106 -3.75 -13.41 6.09
N VAL A 107 -4.98 -12.89 6.18
CA VAL A 107 -5.61 -12.15 5.08
C VAL A 107 -4.76 -10.95 4.63
N ILE A 108 -4.21 -10.19 5.57
CA ILE A 108 -3.38 -9.02 5.27
C ILE A 108 -2.03 -9.45 4.67
N SER A 109 -1.44 -10.54 5.14
CA SER A 109 -0.22 -11.10 4.56
C SER A 109 -0.44 -11.56 3.12
N ASP A 110 -1.52 -12.25 2.83
CA ASP A 110 -1.91 -12.65 1.47
C ASP A 110 -2.17 -11.45 0.55
N PHE A 111 -2.72 -10.37 1.08
CA PHE A 111 -2.88 -9.13 0.34
C PHE A 111 -1.54 -8.44 0.08
N ASP A 112 -0.60 -8.50 1.02
CA ASP A 112 0.74 -7.95 0.87
C ASP A 112 1.55 -8.73 -0.17
N GLU A 113 1.40 -10.05 -0.27
CA GLU A 113 2.04 -10.87 -1.31
C GLU A 113 1.64 -10.42 -2.73
N LEU A 114 0.43 -9.88 -2.91
CA LEU A 114 0.02 -9.36 -4.21
C LEU A 114 0.85 -8.13 -4.61
N LEU A 115 1.40 -7.36 -3.67
CA LEU A 115 2.26 -6.21 -4.00
C LEU A 115 3.62 -6.61 -4.58
N ASP A 116 4.05 -7.85 -4.37
CA ASP A 116 5.30 -8.38 -4.94
C ASP A 116 5.16 -8.67 -6.44
N ASP A 117 3.94 -8.71 -6.98
CA ASP A 117 3.71 -8.88 -8.41
C ASP A 117 4.18 -7.63 -9.19
N PRO A 118 5.05 -7.77 -10.22
CA PRO A 118 5.51 -6.66 -11.04
C PRO A 118 4.39 -5.80 -11.65
N ARG A 119 3.19 -6.36 -11.84
CA ARG A 119 2.00 -5.64 -12.33
C ARG A 119 1.54 -4.53 -11.38
N PHE A 120 1.77 -4.71 -10.08
CA PHE A 120 1.33 -3.80 -9.02
C PHE A 120 2.47 -2.98 -8.41
N GLY A 121 3.62 -2.89 -9.08
CA GLY A 121 4.80 -2.18 -8.55
C GLY A 121 4.63 -0.67 -8.31
N ASP A 122 3.57 -0.04 -8.83
CA ASP A 122 3.21 1.36 -8.52
C ASP A 122 2.09 1.47 -7.47
N VAL A 123 1.64 0.35 -6.90
CA VAL A 123 0.69 0.31 -5.78
C VAL A 123 1.49 0.22 -4.48
N GLU A 124 1.15 1.09 -3.54
CA GLU A 124 1.81 1.22 -2.25
C GLU A 124 0.78 1.08 -1.14
N LYS A 125 1.04 0.16 -0.21
CA LYS A 125 0.29 0.07 1.04
C LYS A 125 0.59 1.28 1.91
N ILE A 126 -0.44 1.98 2.35
CA ILE A 126 -0.30 3.11 3.29
C ILE A 126 -0.35 2.59 4.72
N LYS A 127 -1.43 1.86 5.05
CA LYS A 127 -1.65 1.31 6.38
C LYS A 127 -2.80 0.32 6.40
N THR A 128 -2.86 -0.45 7.47
CA THR A 128 -4.04 -1.23 7.86
C THR A 128 -4.73 -0.53 9.03
N ILE A 129 -6.05 -0.35 8.94
CA ILE A 129 -6.89 0.28 9.96
C ILE A 129 -7.98 -0.72 10.33
N CYS A 130 -7.87 -1.38 11.49
CA CYS A 130 -8.77 -2.48 11.86
C CYS A 130 -8.82 -3.55 10.75
N SER A 131 -10.01 -3.85 10.20
CA SER A 131 -10.23 -4.76 9.07
C SER A 131 -10.14 -4.07 7.69
N THR A 132 -9.65 -2.83 7.63
CA THR A 132 -9.55 -2.04 6.40
C THR A 132 -8.10 -1.91 5.92
N TYR A 133 -7.87 -2.36 4.70
CA TYR A 133 -6.60 -2.22 3.96
C TYR A 133 -6.61 -0.92 3.15
N MET A 134 -5.67 -0.02 3.41
CA MET A 134 -5.54 1.25 2.69
C MET A 134 -4.30 1.21 1.79
N ALA A 135 -4.51 1.45 0.50
CA ALA A 135 -3.43 1.55 -0.48
C ALA A 135 -3.65 2.72 -1.42
N ALA A 136 -2.57 3.16 -2.04
CA ALA A 136 -2.58 4.20 -3.06
C ALA A 136 -1.66 3.84 -4.21
N SER A 137 -1.89 4.43 -5.39
CA SER A 137 -1.04 4.27 -6.55
C SER A 137 -0.75 5.63 -7.19
N GLY A 138 0.44 5.77 -7.79
CA GLY A 138 0.93 7.02 -8.37
C GLY A 138 1.73 7.89 -7.41
N LEU A 139 2.12 7.38 -6.24
CA LEU A 139 2.99 8.09 -5.29
C LEU A 139 4.47 8.07 -5.73
N ALA A 140 4.95 6.94 -6.25
CA ALA A 140 6.29 6.83 -6.83
C ALA A 140 6.35 7.48 -8.22
N SER A 141 5.38 7.16 -9.08
CA SER A 141 5.29 7.72 -10.44
C SER A 141 4.99 9.22 -10.46
N GLY A 142 4.29 9.76 -9.45
CA GLY A 142 3.98 11.20 -9.35
C GLY A 142 5.21 12.10 -9.15
N LEU A 143 6.37 11.52 -8.84
CA LEU A 143 7.66 12.22 -8.80
C LEU A 143 8.27 12.38 -10.21
N GLN A 144 7.85 11.58 -11.18
CA GLN A 144 8.30 11.66 -12.57
C GLN A 144 7.31 12.50 -13.40
N LYS A 145 7.84 13.43 -14.20
CA LYS A 145 7.09 14.46 -14.96
C LYS A 145 6.40 13.93 -16.23
N ASP A 146 6.20 12.61 -16.35
CA ASP A 146 5.59 12.05 -17.55
C ASP A 146 4.05 12.18 -17.47
N GLU A 147 3.55 13.24 -18.11
CA GLU A 147 2.11 13.49 -18.32
C GLU A 147 1.42 12.37 -19.13
N GLN A 148 2.20 11.48 -19.76
CA GLN A 148 1.74 10.52 -20.76
C GLN A 148 0.87 9.37 -20.22
N SER A 149 0.69 9.22 -18.90
CA SER A 149 -0.16 8.16 -18.34
C SER A 149 -0.93 8.58 -17.09
N SER A 150 -1.66 9.70 -17.16
CA SER A 150 -2.57 10.20 -16.10
C SER A 150 -3.60 9.18 -15.59
N TRP A 151 -3.78 8.03 -16.24
CA TRP A 151 -4.78 7.04 -15.85
C TRP A 151 -4.16 5.71 -15.39
N LYS A 152 -2.86 5.50 -15.60
CA LYS A 152 -2.19 4.23 -15.25
C LYS A 152 -2.29 3.91 -13.75
N PRO A 153 -2.04 4.85 -12.82
CA PRO A 153 -2.20 4.59 -11.38
C PRO A 153 -3.64 4.19 -11.00
N LEU A 154 -4.63 4.65 -11.75
CA LEU A 154 -6.02 4.27 -11.54
C LEU A 154 -6.30 2.84 -12.02
N LEU A 155 -5.76 2.46 -13.19
CA LEU A 155 -5.92 1.11 -13.73
C LEU A 155 -5.23 0.07 -12.84
N ASP A 156 -3.98 0.33 -12.43
CA ASP A 156 -3.21 -0.58 -11.60
C ASP A 156 -3.92 -0.82 -10.25
N LEU A 157 -4.49 0.24 -9.64
CA LEU A 157 -5.21 0.12 -8.37
C LEU A 157 -6.58 -0.58 -8.51
N VAL A 158 -7.29 -0.39 -9.62
CA VAL A 158 -8.54 -1.11 -9.90
C VAL A 158 -8.27 -2.60 -10.08
N ASP A 159 -7.21 -2.94 -10.82
CA ASP A 159 -6.79 -4.33 -11.02
C ASP A 159 -6.36 -4.99 -9.72
N PHE A 160 -5.65 -4.24 -8.87
CA PHE A 160 -5.29 -4.69 -7.54
C PHE A 160 -6.52 -4.93 -6.67
N ALA A 161 -7.51 -4.02 -6.68
CA ALA A 161 -8.77 -4.21 -5.94
C ALA A 161 -9.57 -5.45 -6.40
N LEU A 162 -9.57 -5.75 -7.71
CA LEU A 162 -10.16 -6.97 -8.23
C LEU A 162 -9.38 -8.22 -7.81
N ALA A 163 -8.04 -8.15 -7.79
CA ALA A 163 -7.17 -9.23 -7.32
C ALA A 163 -7.39 -9.52 -5.83
N LEU A 164 -7.50 -8.49 -4.98
CA LEU A 164 -7.83 -8.64 -3.56
C LEU A 164 -9.16 -9.37 -3.33
N LYS A 165 -10.18 -9.03 -4.12
CA LYS A 165 -11.48 -9.71 -4.07
C LYS A 165 -11.35 -11.18 -4.48
N GLY A 166 -10.50 -11.49 -5.46
CA GLY A 166 -10.16 -12.86 -5.84
C GLY A 166 -9.45 -13.62 -4.72
N ARG A 167 -8.40 -13.03 -4.13
CA ARG A 167 -7.64 -13.65 -3.05
C ARG A 167 -8.49 -13.90 -1.80
N LEU A 168 -9.36 -12.96 -1.41
CA LEU A 168 -10.29 -13.19 -0.29
C LEU A 168 -11.24 -14.36 -0.57
N LYS A 169 -11.66 -14.55 -1.82
CA LYS A 169 -12.50 -15.70 -2.21
C LYS A 169 -11.75 -17.02 -2.08
N GLU A 170 -10.46 -17.06 -2.40
CA GLU A 170 -9.60 -18.23 -2.22
C GLU A 170 -9.46 -18.56 -0.72
N ILE A 171 -9.13 -17.56 0.11
CA ILE A 171 -9.03 -17.71 1.58
C ILE A 171 -10.35 -18.24 2.18
N ASN A 172 -11.48 -17.72 1.73
CA ASN A 172 -12.80 -18.20 2.17
C ASN A 172 -13.04 -19.68 1.85
N GLN A 173 -12.58 -20.14 0.68
CA GLN A 173 -12.70 -21.54 0.28
C GLN A 173 -11.83 -22.46 1.13
N GLU A 174 -10.62 -22.03 1.48
CA GLU A 174 -9.68 -22.79 2.29
C GLU A 174 -10.05 -22.80 3.78
N SER A 175 -10.59 -21.68 4.27
CA SER A 175 -10.94 -21.48 5.68
C SER A 175 -12.39 -21.80 6.03
N PHE A 176 -13.22 -22.17 5.06
CA PHE A 176 -14.67 -22.37 5.21
C PHE A 176 -15.41 -21.16 5.81
N ASN A 177 -14.95 -19.95 5.47
CA ASN A 177 -15.55 -18.69 5.89
C ASN A 177 -16.25 -17.99 4.71
N ASP A 178 -17.06 -16.97 4.98
CA ASP A 178 -17.77 -16.17 3.96
C ASP A 178 -17.52 -14.67 4.15
N PHE A 179 -16.25 -14.27 4.21
CA PHE A 179 -15.87 -12.86 4.29
C PHE A 179 -16.14 -12.13 2.97
N VAL A 180 -16.72 -10.93 3.05
CA VAL A 180 -16.99 -10.11 1.87
C VAL A 180 -16.10 -8.88 1.86
N LEU A 181 -15.41 -8.65 0.74
CA LEU A 181 -14.62 -7.44 0.54
C LEU A 181 -15.52 -6.31 0.04
N ARG A 182 -15.44 -5.17 0.70
CA ARG A 182 -16.02 -3.91 0.24
C ARG A 182 -14.88 -2.97 -0.09
N VAL A 183 -14.92 -2.32 -1.26
CA VAL A 183 -13.85 -1.40 -1.66
C VAL A 183 -14.43 -0.05 -2.05
N GLY A 184 -13.85 1.03 -1.56
CA GLY A 184 -14.08 2.39 -2.04
C GLY A 184 -12.85 2.91 -2.76
N LEU A 185 -13.01 3.44 -3.96
CA LEU A 185 -11.90 3.94 -4.77
C LEU A 185 -12.19 5.34 -5.31
N HIS A 186 -11.17 6.19 -5.27
CA HIS A 186 -11.20 7.50 -5.93
C HIS A 186 -9.79 7.94 -6.37
N CYS A 187 -9.71 8.91 -7.27
CA CYS A 187 -8.43 9.48 -7.68
C CYS A 187 -8.48 11.00 -7.82
N GLY A 188 -7.34 11.62 -7.55
CA GLY A 188 -7.16 13.06 -7.53
C GLY A 188 -5.93 13.48 -6.74
N PRO A 189 -5.81 14.77 -6.41
CA PRO A 189 -4.65 15.28 -5.71
C PRO A 189 -4.64 14.85 -4.23
N VAL A 190 -3.44 14.59 -3.72
CA VAL A 190 -3.17 14.29 -2.30
C VAL A 190 -1.86 14.94 -1.87
N VAL A 191 -1.70 15.12 -0.57
CA VAL A 191 -0.45 15.54 0.05
C VAL A 191 0.06 14.36 0.86
N GLY A 192 1.23 13.83 0.53
CA GLY A 192 1.93 12.82 1.32
C GLY A 192 2.94 13.48 2.25
N GLY A 193 3.20 12.87 3.40
CA GLY A 193 4.17 13.39 4.35
C GLY A 193 4.46 12.45 5.50
N VAL A 194 5.55 12.71 6.22
CA VAL A 194 5.94 11.95 7.42
C VAL A 194 5.61 12.77 8.65
N ILE A 195 4.86 12.18 9.58
CA ILE A 195 4.49 12.82 10.85
C ILE A 195 4.98 12.01 12.05
N GLY A 196 5.36 12.69 13.13
CA GLY A 196 5.71 12.09 14.41
C GLY A 196 7.21 12.01 14.67
N ALA A 197 7.67 12.63 15.77
CA ALA A 197 9.09 12.68 16.13
C ALA A 197 9.65 11.37 16.73
N LYS A 198 8.83 10.63 17.49
CA LYS A 198 9.24 9.36 18.13
C LYS A 198 8.79 8.10 17.41
N LYS A 199 7.69 8.20 16.66
CA LYS A 199 7.10 7.13 15.85
C LYS A 199 6.74 7.74 14.49
N PRO A 200 7.73 7.93 13.60
CA PRO A 200 7.46 8.50 12.29
C PRO A 200 6.53 7.57 11.52
N HIS A 201 5.49 8.14 10.93
CA HIS A 201 4.54 7.44 10.08
C HIS A 201 4.33 8.25 8.79
N TYR A 202 4.52 7.58 7.66
CA TYR A 202 4.14 8.14 6.37
C TYR A 202 2.64 7.96 6.17
N ASP A 203 1.96 9.03 5.75
CA ASP A 203 0.53 9.01 5.46
C ASP A 203 0.20 9.99 4.33
N ILE A 204 -1.02 9.87 3.79
CA ILE A 204 -1.53 10.74 2.74
C ILE A 204 -2.81 11.43 3.18
N TRP A 205 -2.91 12.73 2.86
CA TRP A 205 -4.05 13.58 3.21
C TRP A 205 -4.62 14.24 1.98
N GLY A 206 -5.93 14.48 2.00
CA GLY A 206 -6.59 15.26 0.97
C GLY A 206 -8.06 14.89 0.83
N ASN A 207 -8.79 15.71 0.08
CA ASN A 207 -10.19 15.44 -0.23
C ASN A 207 -10.37 14.12 -0.99
N THR A 208 -9.38 13.71 -1.79
CA THR A 208 -9.38 12.42 -2.50
C THR A 208 -9.48 11.25 -1.53
N VAL A 209 -8.68 11.27 -0.45
CA VAL A 209 -8.67 10.23 0.59
C VAL A 209 -10.02 10.16 1.29
N ASN A 210 -10.58 11.32 1.66
CA ASN A 210 -11.89 11.41 2.31
C ASN A 210 -13.03 10.86 1.45
N VAL A 211 -13.00 11.14 0.13
CA VAL A 211 -14.00 10.62 -0.81
C VAL A 211 -13.83 9.10 -0.97
N ALA A 212 -12.61 8.58 -1.13
CA ALA A 212 -12.37 7.14 -1.22
C ALA A 212 -12.84 6.39 0.03
N SER A 213 -12.51 6.89 1.22
CA SER A 213 -13.00 6.36 2.50
C SER A 213 -14.53 6.42 2.61
N ARG A 214 -15.17 7.45 2.06
CA ARG A 214 -16.63 7.54 2.00
C ARG A 214 -17.24 6.51 1.06
N MET A 215 -16.61 6.25 -0.08
CA MET A 215 -17.05 5.19 -1.01
C MET A 215 -16.91 3.80 -0.38
N ASP A 216 -15.94 3.58 0.50
CA ASP A 216 -15.85 2.33 1.24
C ASP A 216 -16.96 2.26 2.30
N SER A 217 -17.01 3.22 3.24
CA SER A 217 -18.00 3.20 4.34
C SER A 217 -19.47 3.18 3.89
N THR A 218 -19.79 3.81 2.76
CA THR A 218 -21.15 3.78 2.19
C THR A 218 -21.37 2.61 1.24
N GLY A 219 -20.32 1.87 0.86
CA GLY A 219 -20.34 0.73 -0.05
C GLY A 219 -21.15 -0.46 0.44
N LYS A 220 -21.59 -1.28 -0.51
CA LYS A 220 -22.16 -2.60 -0.24
C LYS A 220 -21.06 -3.66 -0.24
N GLY A 221 -21.11 -4.61 0.69
CA GLY A 221 -20.21 -5.76 0.72
C GLY A 221 -20.20 -6.52 -0.60
N GLY A 222 -19.01 -6.92 -1.06
CA GLY A 222 -18.79 -7.60 -2.32
C GLY A 222 -18.63 -6.68 -3.54
N TYR A 223 -18.77 -5.37 -3.40
CA TYR A 223 -18.67 -4.41 -4.50
C TYR A 223 -17.53 -3.43 -4.33
N ILE A 224 -17.01 -2.95 -5.46
CA ILE A 224 -16.05 -1.85 -5.55
C ILE A 224 -16.85 -0.60 -5.93
N GLN A 225 -16.93 0.39 -5.06
CA GLN A 225 -17.66 1.63 -5.31
C GLN A 225 -16.72 2.75 -5.76
N ILE A 226 -17.16 3.46 -6.79
CA ILE A 226 -16.49 4.63 -7.35
C ILE A 226 -17.45 5.79 -7.57
N VAL A 227 -16.91 6.99 -7.65
CA VAL A 227 -17.66 8.20 -8.04
C VAL A 227 -17.70 8.35 -9.56
N GLU A 228 -18.67 9.13 -10.06
CA GLU A 228 -18.86 9.44 -11.49
C GLU A 228 -17.58 9.90 -12.19
N LYS A 229 -16.79 10.79 -11.59
CA LYS A 229 -15.50 11.22 -12.16
C LYS A 229 -14.59 10.03 -12.47
N THR A 230 -14.51 9.06 -11.55
CA THR A 230 -13.69 7.85 -11.70
C THR A 230 -14.28 6.88 -12.72
N TYR A 231 -15.61 6.77 -12.79
CA TYR A 231 -16.31 6.02 -13.82
C TYR A 231 -15.98 6.55 -15.23
N GLU A 232 -16.06 7.87 -15.43
CA GLU A 232 -15.76 8.51 -16.72
C GLU A 232 -14.34 8.21 -17.23
N MET A 233 -13.38 8.02 -16.32
CA MET A 233 -12.01 7.64 -16.67
C MET A 233 -11.86 6.16 -17.05
N LEU A 234 -12.73 5.29 -16.54
CA LEU A 234 -12.63 3.83 -16.68
C LEU A 234 -13.61 3.22 -17.69
N LYS A 235 -14.68 3.92 -18.05
CA LYS A 235 -15.76 3.39 -18.92
C LYS A 235 -15.25 2.86 -20.26
N ASP A 236 -14.24 3.51 -20.83
CA ASP A 236 -13.64 3.15 -22.13
C ASP A 236 -12.40 2.24 -21.98
N LYS A 237 -12.17 1.68 -20.78
CA LYS A 237 -10.97 0.88 -20.44
C LYS A 237 -11.25 -0.60 -20.22
N GLY A 238 -12.43 -1.07 -20.62
CA GLY A 238 -12.77 -2.49 -20.56
C GLY A 238 -13.27 -2.96 -19.19
N TYR A 239 -13.90 -2.08 -18.40
CA TYR A 239 -14.52 -2.44 -17.12
C TYR A 239 -16.05 -2.41 -17.19
N THR A 240 -16.70 -3.22 -16.37
CA THR A 240 -18.16 -3.24 -16.23
C THR A 240 -18.62 -2.48 -15.00
N PHE A 241 -19.73 -1.77 -15.13
CA PHE A 241 -20.28 -0.90 -14.09
C PHE A 241 -21.78 -1.08 -13.93
N ILE A 242 -22.25 -0.92 -12.69
CA ILE A 242 -23.65 -0.82 -12.34
C ILE A 242 -23.88 0.55 -11.72
N TYR A 243 -24.86 1.30 -12.23
CA TYR A 243 -25.28 2.55 -11.61
C TYR A 243 -25.85 2.26 -10.21
N ARG A 244 -25.28 2.89 -9.19
CA ARG A 244 -25.76 2.74 -7.82
C ARG A 244 -26.83 3.78 -7.49
N GLY A 245 -26.53 5.05 -7.75
CA GLY A 245 -27.35 6.17 -7.29
C GLY A 245 -26.53 7.29 -6.66
N LEU A 246 -27.25 8.20 -6.00
CA LEU A 246 -26.69 9.36 -5.31
C LEU A 246 -26.29 8.99 -3.89
N VAL A 247 -25.09 9.37 -3.47
CA VAL A 247 -24.58 9.17 -2.11
C VAL A 247 -24.15 10.50 -1.50
N GLN A 248 -24.57 10.75 -0.26
CA GLN A 248 -24.23 11.97 0.46
C GLN A 248 -22.79 11.92 1.00
N VAL A 249 -21.96 12.85 0.52
CA VAL A 249 -20.57 13.02 0.95
C VAL A 249 -20.42 14.35 1.67
N LYS A 250 -19.91 14.30 2.91
CA LYS A 250 -19.70 15.47 3.75
C LYS A 250 -18.78 16.48 3.03
N GLY A 251 -19.24 17.72 2.88
CA GLY A 251 -18.49 18.79 2.21
C GLY A 251 -18.50 18.76 0.68
N LYS A 252 -19.10 17.75 0.04
CA LYS A 252 -19.25 17.66 -1.43
C LYS A 252 -20.69 17.59 -1.91
N GLY A 253 -21.65 17.37 -1.01
CA GLY A 253 -23.07 17.22 -1.35
C GLY A 253 -23.40 15.80 -1.79
N THR A 254 -24.36 15.64 -2.69
CA THR A 254 -24.70 14.36 -3.32
C THR A 254 -23.76 14.09 -4.49
N LEU A 255 -23.10 12.94 -4.48
CA LEU A 255 -22.29 12.47 -5.61
C LEU A 255 -22.98 11.30 -6.29
N THR A 256 -22.96 11.28 -7.61
CA THR A 256 -23.35 10.13 -8.41
C THR A 256 -22.29 9.03 -8.29
N THR A 257 -22.73 7.80 -8.04
CA THR A 257 -21.84 6.67 -7.76
C THR A 257 -22.21 5.43 -8.56
N TYR A 258 -21.20 4.59 -8.76
CA TYR A 258 -21.27 3.37 -9.55
C TYR A 258 -20.56 2.24 -8.78
N TYR A 259 -21.01 1.01 -9.01
CA TYR A 259 -20.26 -0.18 -8.62
C TYR A 259 -19.49 -0.72 -9.81
N LEU A 260 -18.19 -0.93 -9.66
CA LEU A 260 -17.35 -1.66 -10.60
C LEU A 260 -17.50 -3.16 -10.32
N THR A 261 -17.92 -3.92 -11.34
CA THR A 261 -18.25 -5.36 -11.19
C THR A 261 -17.18 -6.30 -11.72
N GLY A 262 -16.36 -5.87 -12.68
CA GLY A 262 -15.31 -6.70 -13.25
C GLY A 262 -14.74 -6.10 -14.54
N LYS A 263 -14.03 -6.94 -15.31
CA LYS A 263 -13.54 -6.62 -16.66
C LYS A 263 -14.48 -7.17 -17.72
N LEU A 264 -14.57 -6.49 -18.87
CA LEU A 264 -15.24 -6.98 -20.07
C LEU A 264 -14.41 -8.14 -20.64
N ASP A 265 -15.04 -9.32 -20.79
CA ASP A 265 -14.40 -10.46 -21.44
C ASP A 265 -14.16 -10.14 -22.93
N GLN A 266 -12.89 -9.95 -23.30
CA GLN A 266 -12.47 -9.71 -24.70
C GLN A 266 -12.76 -10.91 -25.64
N ASN A 267 -13.22 -12.05 -25.11
CA ASN A 267 -13.61 -13.23 -25.89
C ASN A 267 -15.11 -13.30 -26.24
N SER A 268 -15.91 -12.30 -25.91
CA SER A 268 -17.32 -12.24 -26.33
C SER A 268 -17.49 -11.31 -27.53
N ASN A 269 -17.30 -11.86 -28.74
CA ASN A 269 -17.72 -11.24 -30.00
C ASN A 269 -19.26 -11.27 -30.12
N ASN A 270 -19.95 -10.52 -29.27
CA ASN A 270 -21.34 -10.15 -29.52
C ASN A 270 -21.46 -8.63 -29.42
N PRO A 271 -22.06 -7.95 -30.42
CA PRO A 271 -22.31 -6.52 -30.32
C PRO A 271 -23.21 -6.25 -29.10
N PRO A 272 -23.10 -5.09 -28.44
CA PRO A 272 -24.01 -4.73 -27.37
C PRO A 272 -25.40 -4.54 -27.97
N HIS A 273 -26.22 -5.57 -27.91
CA HIS A 273 -27.65 -5.42 -28.12
C HIS A 273 -28.16 -4.50 -27.01
N ALA A 274 -28.57 -3.32 -27.43
CA ALA A 274 -29.30 -2.36 -26.61
C ALA A 274 -30.54 -3.04 -26.03
N HIS A 275 -30.46 -3.45 -24.76
CA HIS A 275 -31.61 -3.50 -23.88
C HIS A 275 -31.65 -2.19 -23.10
N LEU A 276 -32.08 -1.15 -23.81
CA LEU A 276 -32.87 -0.09 -23.20
C LEU A 276 -34.17 -0.75 -22.69
N ASN A 277 -34.51 -0.44 -21.44
CA ASN A 277 -35.53 -1.02 -20.55
C ASN A 277 -34.85 -2.00 -19.58
N THR A 278 -34.73 -1.72 -18.28
CA THR A 278 -35.84 -1.30 -17.40
C THR A 278 -35.30 -0.79 -16.04
N ILE A 279 -35.97 0.22 -15.49
CA ILE A 279 -36.06 0.62 -14.07
C ILE A 279 -34.81 1.26 -13.44
N ASN A 280 -34.84 2.61 -13.39
CA ASN A 280 -34.15 3.43 -12.40
C ASN A 280 -34.70 3.14 -10.99
N THR A 281 -34.39 1.97 -10.44
CA THR A 281 -34.53 1.71 -9.00
C THR A 281 -33.13 1.61 -8.42
N PRO A 282 -32.76 2.50 -7.48
CA PRO A 282 -31.52 2.34 -6.74
C PRO A 282 -31.56 1.03 -5.94
N LEU A 283 -30.41 0.33 -5.90
CA LEU A 283 -30.12 -0.78 -4.99
C LEU A 283 -29.67 -0.25 -3.62
#